data_AF-A0A496BDA0-F1
#
_entry.id   AF-A0A496BDA0-F1
#
_cell.length_a   1.000
_cell.length_b   1.000
_cell.length_c   1.000
_cell.angle_alpha   90.00
_cell.angle_beta   90.00
_cell.angle_gamma   90.00
#
_symmetry.space_group_name_H-M   'P 1'
#
loop_
_entity.id
_entity.type
_entity.pdbx_description
1 polymer ?
#
loop_
_entity_poly.entity_id
_entity_poly.type
_entity_poly.pdbx_seq_one_letter_code
_entity_poly.pdbx_strand_id
1 'polypeptide(L)'
;MQTSLQILKIYLDTCCLCRLSDAQVQLRVRQETEAIKTILAAFQADRWLWVASEILMNEVKKIRDLTQRDETMGVLQRAHQNVSVGAVEDARVKQLEAFGFKPYDALHIACAESGEADVFLTTDDQVLNTAKRHSSHLRVRVENPHMWIQEMNDMNQNQLREEQDEQERQRQKAEFRALLDKMFAFKGGKGNYTEDRHKQPMPDIDTIVKEIIEAREAKQATEKSPAQEE
;
A
#
# COMPACT_ATOMS: atom_id res chain seq x y z
N MET A 1 -10.84 -19.74 -0.87
CA MET A 1 -11.10 -19.19 0.47
C MET A 1 -11.55 -17.76 0.27
N GLN A 2 -12.76 -17.40 0.72
CA GLN A 2 -13.19 -16.00 0.72
C GLN A 2 -12.30 -15.26 1.71
N THR A 3 -11.32 -14.49 1.21
CA THR A 3 -10.66 -13.47 2.01
C THR A 3 -11.73 -12.44 2.29
N SER A 4 -12.31 -12.46 3.49
CA SER A 4 -13.04 -11.32 4.01
C SER A 4 -12.05 -10.16 4.00
N LEU A 5 -12.16 -9.25 3.03
CA LEU A 5 -11.45 -7.98 3.05
C LEU A 5 -11.93 -7.27 4.31
N GLN A 6 -11.13 -7.29 5.37
CA GLN A 6 -11.42 -6.51 6.56
C GLN A 6 -11.36 -5.04 6.15
N ILE A 7 -12.49 -4.33 6.33
CA ILE A 7 -12.56 -2.90 6.07
C ILE A 7 -11.75 -2.21 7.16
N LEU A 8 -10.73 -1.44 6.74
CA LEU A 8 -9.84 -0.76 7.67
C LEU A 8 -10.60 0.33 8.46
N LYS A 9 -10.39 0.35 9.78
CA LYS A 9 -10.86 1.37 10.71
C LYS A 9 -9.74 2.38 10.95
N ILE A 10 -10.03 3.66 10.68
CA ILE A 10 -9.05 4.74 10.81
C ILE A 10 -9.57 5.76 11.82
N TYR A 11 -8.72 6.13 12.77
CA TYR A 11 -8.95 7.27 13.66
C TYR A 11 -8.15 8.47 13.16
N LEU A 12 -8.81 9.61 12.94
CA LEU A 12 -8.16 10.87 12.59
C LEU A 12 -8.06 11.78 13.80
N ASP A 13 -6.86 12.32 14.04
CA ASP A 13 -6.65 13.38 15.01
C ASP A 13 -7.28 14.72 14.57
N THR A 14 -7.59 15.61 15.52
CA THR A 14 -8.13 16.94 15.21
C THR A 14 -7.14 17.74 14.38
N CYS A 15 -5.83 17.59 14.64
CA CYS A 15 -4.80 18.26 13.86
C CYS A 15 -4.82 17.84 12.38
N CYS A 16 -5.23 16.61 12.06
CA CYS A 16 -5.43 16.18 10.68
C CYS A 16 -6.60 16.93 10.03
N LEU A 17 -7.72 17.09 10.72
CA LEU A 17 -8.84 17.85 10.17
C LEU A 17 -8.48 19.33 9.97
N CYS A 18 -7.75 19.93 10.91
CA CYS A 18 -7.32 21.33 10.82
C CYS A 18 -6.39 21.60 9.62
N ARG A 19 -5.63 20.61 9.13
CA ARG A 19 -4.78 20.76 7.93
C ARG A 19 -5.55 21.20 6.69
N LEU A 20 -6.84 20.87 6.60
CA LEU A 20 -7.71 21.28 5.48
C LEU A 20 -7.84 22.81 5.37
N SER A 21 -7.64 23.53 6.47
CA SER A 21 -7.74 24.99 6.52
C SER A 21 -6.40 25.69 6.72
N ASP A 22 -5.32 24.94 6.91
CA ASP A 22 -3.99 25.52 7.10
C ASP A 22 -3.47 26.21 5.83
N ALA A 23 -2.61 27.21 6.02
CA ALA A 23 -1.94 27.88 4.92
C ALA A 23 -1.06 26.89 4.13
N GLN A 24 -1.42 26.67 2.86
CA GLN A 24 -0.78 25.70 1.96
C GLN A 24 0.55 26.20 1.40
N VAL A 25 1.39 26.82 2.24
CA VAL A 25 2.69 27.39 1.83
C VAL A 25 3.78 26.32 1.82
N GLN A 26 3.81 25.47 2.86
CA GLN A 26 4.83 24.44 3.00
C GLN A 26 4.42 23.17 2.25
N LEU A 27 5.39 22.54 1.56
CA LEU A 27 5.15 21.29 0.81
C LEU A 27 4.57 20.20 1.70
N ARG A 28 5.11 20.05 2.92
CA ARG A 28 4.62 19.09 3.91
C ARG A 28 3.13 19.27 4.21
N VAL A 29 2.68 20.50 4.45
CA VAL A 29 1.27 20.80 4.73
C VAL A 29 0.39 20.42 3.53
N ARG A 30 0.85 20.69 2.29
CA ARG A 30 0.14 20.26 1.08
C ARG A 30 0.02 18.74 0.98
N GLN A 31 1.11 18.02 1.21
CA GLN A 31 1.13 16.57 1.14
C GLN A 31 0.23 15.92 2.19
N GLU A 32 0.29 16.40 3.43
CA GLU A 32 -0.61 15.97 4.51
C GLU A 32 -2.08 16.26 4.15
N THR A 33 -2.36 17.47 3.65
CA THR A 33 -3.71 17.89 3.23
C THR A 33 -4.28 16.99 2.12
N GLU A 34 -3.50 16.69 1.07
CA GLU A 34 -3.94 15.81 -0.01
C GLU A 34 -4.15 14.36 0.45
N ALA A 35 -3.32 13.88 1.39
CA ALA A 35 -3.53 12.58 2.01
C ALA A 35 -4.85 12.54 2.80
N ILE A 36 -5.14 13.58 3.60
CA ILE A 36 -6.39 13.69 4.37
C ILE A 36 -7.61 13.73 3.44
N LYS A 37 -7.55 14.50 2.33
CA LYS A 37 -8.63 14.49 1.32
C LYS A 37 -8.86 13.09 0.74
N THR A 38 -7.78 12.37 0.45
CA THR A 38 -7.85 10.98 -0.04
C THR A 38 -8.50 10.05 0.97
N ILE A 39 -8.17 10.20 2.26
CA ILE A 39 -8.77 9.43 3.36
C ILE A 39 -10.25 9.75 3.51
N LEU A 40 -10.64 11.03 3.51
CA LEU A 40 -12.04 11.45 3.59
C LEU A 40 -12.86 10.93 2.39
N ALA A 41 -12.28 10.95 1.18
CA ALA A 41 -12.92 10.36 0.00
C ALA A 41 -13.08 8.83 0.12
N ALA A 42 -12.15 8.14 0.79
CA ALA A 42 -12.27 6.72 1.08
C ALA A 42 -13.39 6.42 2.11
N PHE A 43 -13.54 7.27 3.13
CA PHE A 43 -14.66 7.20 4.07
C PHE A 43 -15.99 7.42 3.37
N GLN A 44 -16.09 8.43 2.50
CA GLN A 44 -17.32 8.70 1.74
C GLN A 44 -17.70 7.55 0.80
N ALA A 45 -16.73 6.77 0.33
CA ALA A 45 -16.93 5.62 -0.53
C ALA A 45 -17.07 4.30 0.23
N ASP A 46 -17.22 4.32 1.57
CA ASP A 46 -17.31 3.16 2.45
C ASP A 46 -16.13 2.16 2.29
N ARG A 47 -14.99 2.62 1.77
CA ARG A 47 -13.79 1.78 1.60
C ARG A 47 -13.04 1.59 2.90
N TRP A 48 -13.11 2.59 3.78
CA TRP A 48 -12.56 2.60 5.13
C TRP A 48 -13.61 3.14 6.10
N LEU A 49 -13.57 2.70 7.36
CA LEU A 49 -14.45 3.18 8.42
C LEU A 49 -13.75 4.25 9.23
N TRP A 50 -14.46 5.33 9.51
CA TRP A 50 -13.96 6.42 10.35
C TRP A 50 -14.39 6.24 11.80
N VAL A 51 -13.41 6.03 12.68
CA VAL A 51 -13.57 6.06 14.12
C VAL A 51 -13.30 7.49 14.63
N ALA A 52 -14.31 8.10 15.24
CA ALA A 52 -14.22 9.38 15.95
C ALA A 52 -14.45 9.19 17.46
N SER A 53 -14.43 10.28 18.20
CA SER A 53 -14.59 10.27 19.66
C SER A 53 -15.14 11.59 20.19
N GLU A 54 -15.54 11.58 21.46
CA GLU A 54 -15.94 12.78 22.19
C GLU A 54 -14.80 13.80 22.33
N ILE A 55 -13.54 13.35 22.39
CA ILE A 55 -12.40 14.26 22.50
C ILE A 55 -12.22 15.08 21.21
N LEU A 56 -12.40 14.46 20.03
CA LEU A 56 -12.44 15.18 18.75
C LEU A 56 -13.52 16.27 18.76
N MET A 57 -14.73 15.93 19.20
CA MET A 57 -15.82 16.91 19.32
C MET A 57 -15.49 18.04 20.29
N ASN A 58 -14.81 17.74 21.39
CA ASN A 58 -14.40 18.71 22.39
C ASN A 58 -13.35 19.70 21.85
N GLU A 59 -12.35 19.20 21.13
CA GLU A 59 -11.30 20.02 20.52
C GLU A 59 -11.83 20.88 19.37
N VAL A 60 -12.65 20.30 18.48
CA VAL A 60 -13.27 21.06 17.39
C VAL A 60 -14.10 22.22 17.94
N LYS A 61 -14.88 22.02 19.00
CA LYS A 61 -15.65 23.10 19.65
C LYS A 61 -14.79 24.27 20.16
N LYS A 62 -13.49 24.06 20.41
CA LYS A 62 -12.54 25.07 20.88
C LYS A 62 -11.84 25.82 19.74
N ILE A 63 -12.06 25.44 18.47
CA ILE A 63 -11.55 26.19 17.31
C ILE A 63 -12.13 27.61 17.34
N ARG A 64 -11.24 28.62 17.21
CA ARG A 64 -11.59 30.04 17.34
C ARG A 64 -12.28 30.58 16.09
N ASP A 65 -11.84 30.17 14.92
CA ASP A 65 -12.45 30.54 13.65
C ASP A 65 -13.79 29.79 13.51
N LEU A 66 -14.89 30.55 13.48
CA LEU A 66 -16.23 29.99 13.47
C LEU A 66 -16.51 29.23 12.18
N THR A 67 -16.01 29.72 11.04
CA THR A 67 -16.19 29.09 9.74
C THR A 67 -15.45 27.74 9.72
N GLN A 68 -14.18 27.74 10.10
CA GLN A 68 -13.38 26.52 10.19
C GLN A 68 -14.02 25.51 11.14
N ARG A 69 -14.50 25.97 12.30
CA ARG A 69 -15.15 25.12 13.29
C ARG A 69 -16.40 24.46 12.71
N ASP A 70 -17.27 25.24 12.09
CA ASP A 70 -18.56 24.75 11.59
C ASP A 70 -18.35 23.78 10.41
N GLU A 71 -17.39 24.07 9.53
CA GLU A 71 -16.96 23.15 8.46
C GLU A 71 -16.40 21.84 9.04
N THR A 72 -15.46 21.94 9.98
CA THR A 72 -14.82 20.77 10.62
C THR A 72 -15.84 19.91 11.35
N MET A 73 -16.79 20.54 12.06
CA MET A 73 -17.90 19.85 12.71
C MET A 73 -18.80 19.13 11.71
N GLY A 74 -19.10 19.77 10.57
CA GLY A 74 -19.87 19.16 9.49
C GLY A 74 -19.19 17.94 8.87
N VAL A 75 -17.85 17.92 8.82
CA VAL A 75 -17.09 16.72 8.42
C VAL A 75 -17.16 15.65 9.51
N LEU A 76 -16.89 16.01 10.77
CA LEU A 76 -16.86 15.09 11.92
C LEU A 76 -18.18 14.33 12.12
N GLN A 77 -19.33 14.94 11.81
CA GLN A 77 -20.65 14.30 11.87
C GLN A 77 -20.82 13.10 10.92
N ARG A 78 -19.91 12.90 9.96
CA ARG A 78 -19.93 11.77 9.03
C ARG A 78 -19.12 10.56 9.51
N ALA A 79 -18.59 10.61 10.73
CA ALA A 79 -17.88 9.48 11.31
C ALA A 79 -18.79 8.24 11.42
N HIS A 80 -18.23 7.06 11.18
CA HIS A 80 -18.96 5.80 11.19
C HIS A 80 -19.17 5.26 12.61
N GLN A 81 -18.25 5.60 13.50
CA GLN A 81 -18.26 5.22 14.91
C GLN A 81 -17.84 6.42 15.77
N ASN A 82 -18.42 6.54 16.95
CA ASN A 82 -18.03 7.55 17.93
C ASN A 82 -17.75 6.88 19.28
N VAL A 83 -16.54 7.06 19.80
CA VAL A 83 -16.07 6.51 21.07
C VAL A 83 -16.30 7.53 22.19
N SER A 84 -17.06 7.14 23.21
CA SER A 84 -17.25 7.94 24.42
C SER A 84 -16.07 7.79 25.38
N VAL A 85 -15.74 8.86 26.09
CA VAL A 85 -14.66 8.83 27.08
C VAL A 85 -15.23 8.36 28.41
N GLY A 86 -14.78 7.19 28.87
CA GLY A 86 -15.19 6.59 30.14
C GLY A 86 -14.00 6.20 31.02
N ALA A 87 -14.26 5.30 31.98
CA ALA A 87 -13.26 4.85 32.94
C ALA A 87 -12.14 4.02 32.30
N VAL A 88 -12.43 3.32 31.19
CA VAL A 88 -11.45 2.51 30.46
C VAL A 88 -10.42 3.41 29.77
N GLU A 89 -10.91 4.45 29.10
CA GLU A 89 -10.09 5.44 28.41
C GLU A 89 -9.27 6.25 29.43
N ASP A 90 -9.86 6.70 30.54
CA ASP A 90 -9.15 7.40 31.62
C ASP A 90 -8.03 6.55 32.24
N ALA A 91 -8.30 5.26 32.50
CA ALA A 91 -7.29 4.34 33.01
C ALA A 91 -6.16 4.13 31.99
N ARG A 92 -6.48 4.07 30.70
CA ARG A 92 -5.50 3.91 29.63
C ARG A 92 -4.65 5.16 29.44
N VAL A 93 -5.24 6.37 29.54
CA VAL A 93 -4.51 7.65 29.50
C VAL A 93 -3.39 7.67 30.53
N LYS A 94 -3.65 7.29 31.79
CA LYS A 94 -2.63 7.27 32.84
C LYS A 94 -1.43 6.37 32.51
N GLN A 95 -1.66 5.27 31.79
CA GLN A 95 -0.59 4.40 31.32
C GLN A 95 0.20 5.06 30.18
N LEU A 96 -0.49 5.71 29.24
CA LEU A 96 0.12 6.39 28.11
C LEU A 96 0.94 7.62 28.54
N GLU A 97 0.49 8.35 29.55
CA GLU A 97 1.25 9.47 30.13
C GLU A 97 2.60 9.02 30.70
N ALA A 98 2.68 7.81 31.26
CA ALA A 98 3.95 7.24 31.72
C ALA A 98 4.95 6.97 30.58
N PHE A 99 4.47 6.87 29.34
CA PHE A 99 5.31 6.78 28.13
C PHE A 99 5.60 8.14 27.49
N GLY A 100 5.17 9.25 28.12
CA GLY A 100 5.47 10.61 27.69
C GLY A 100 4.46 11.24 26.72
N PHE A 101 3.29 10.63 26.52
CA PHE A 101 2.20 11.29 25.81
C PHE A 101 1.55 12.36 26.69
N LYS A 102 1.15 13.49 26.10
CA LYS A 102 0.38 14.51 26.82
C LYS A 102 -1.07 14.05 27.01
N PRO A 103 -1.84 14.64 27.94
CA PRO A 103 -3.21 14.19 28.23
C PRO A 103 -4.14 14.10 27.02
N TYR A 104 -4.14 15.10 26.13
CA TYR A 104 -4.97 15.06 24.91
C TYR A 104 -4.50 13.96 23.96
N ASP A 105 -3.21 13.92 23.61
CA ASP A 105 -2.63 12.89 22.74
C ASP A 105 -2.91 11.47 23.25
N ALA A 106 -2.72 11.25 24.56
CA ALA A 106 -2.99 9.99 25.23
C ALA A 106 -4.47 9.60 25.14
N LEU A 107 -5.37 10.58 25.26
CA LEU A 107 -6.82 10.34 25.17
C LEU A 107 -7.25 10.01 23.73
N HIS A 108 -6.66 10.66 22.73
CA HIS A 108 -6.87 10.29 21.31
C HIS A 108 -6.44 8.85 21.05
N ILE A 109 -5.25 8.47 21.51
CA ILE A 109 -4.75 7.08 21.37
C ILE A 109 -5.65 6.11 22.12
N ALA A 110 -6.04 6.39 23.36
CA ALA A 110 -6.93 5.54 24.13
C ALA A 110 -8.30 5.34 23.45
N CYS A 111 -8.86 6.39 22.86
CA CYS A 111 -10.10 6.30 22.08
C CYS A 111 -9.90 5.51 20.78
N ALA A 112 -8.77 5.69 20.09
CA ALA A 112 -8.44 4.92 18.89
C ALA A 112 -8.30 3.42 19.19
N GLU A 113 -7.62 3.08 20.30
CA GLU A 113 -7.52 1.70 20.78
C GLU A 113 -8.90 1.11 21.15
N SER A 114 -9.73 1.88 21.87
CA SER A 114 -11.06 1.43 22.31
C SER A 114 -12.06 1.32 21.16
N GLY A 115 -11.86 2.11 20.11
CA GLY A 115 -12.61 2.01 18.86
C GLY A 115 -12.10 0.92 17.91
N GLU A 116 -11.06 0.16 18.31
CA GLU A 116 -10.41 -0.86 17.49
C GLU A 116 -9.93 -0.30 16.14
N ALA A 117 -9.42 0.92 16.12
CA ALA A 117 -8.82 1.49 14.92
C ALA A 117 -7.57 0.68 14.53
N ASP A 118 -7.42 0.38 13.25
CA ASP A 118 -6.20 -0.23 12.71
C ASP A 118 -5.05 0.78 12.71
N VAL A 119 -5.38 2.06 12.46
CA VAL A 119 -4.41 3.16 12.49
C VAL A 119 -5.01 4.44 13.06
N PHE A 120 -4.21 5.10 13.91
CA PHE A 120 -4.38 6.45 14.40
C PHE A 120 -3.49 7.39 13.58
N LEU A 121 -4.10 8.35 12.88
CA LEU A 121 -3.38 9.31 12.04
C LEU A 121 -3.31 10.66 12.72
N THR A 122 -2.08 11.18 12.82
CA THR A 122 -1.78 12.51 13.39
C THR A 122 -0.66 13.19 12.59
N THR A 123 -0.62 14.52 12.63
CA THR A 123 0.44 15.33 12.03
C THR A 123 1.40 15.90 13.09
N ASP A 124 1.21 15.59 14.37
CA ASP A 124 2.08 16.04 15.45
C ASP A 124 3.35 15.19 15.54
N ASP A 125 4.51 15.81 15.29
CA ASP A 125 5.80 15.14 15.32
C ASP A 125 6.16 14.58 16.70
N GLN A 126 5.74 15.23 17.78
CA GLN A 126 6.01 14.74 19.14
C GLN A 126 5.24 13.46 19.41
N VAL A 127 3.99 13.38 18.96
CA VAL A 127 3.16 12.16 19.07
C VAL A 127 3.74 11.06 18.20
N LEU A 128 4.07 11.34 16.94
CA LEU A 128 4.66 10.38 16.02
C LEU A 128 5.98 9.80 16.56
N ASN A 129 6.88 10.65 17.04
CA ASN A 129 8.17 10.22 17.58
C ASN A 129 8.03 9.42 18.88
N THR A 130 7.07 9.78 19.73
CA THR A 130 6.82 9.06 20.99
C THR A 130 6.18 7.70 20.71
N ALA A 131 5.21 7.63 19.81
CA ALA A 131 4.59 6.39 19.38
C ALA A 131 5.59 5.43 18.72
N LYS A 132 6.51 5.93 17.89
CA LYS A 132 7.59 5.11 17.31
C LYS A 132 8.50 4.50 18.37
N ARG A 133 8.85 5.26 19.42
CA ARG A 133 9.69 4.78 20.53
C ARG A 133 8.99 3.74 21.41
N HIS A 134 7.67 3.84 21.56
CA HIS A 134 6.87 3.00 22.45
C HIS A 134 5.86 2.11 21.71
N SER A 135 6.12 1.78 20.45
CA SER A 135 5.16 1.08 19.57
C SER A 135 4.69 -0.27 20.12
N SER A 136 5.56 -1.01 20.80
CA SER A 136 5.21 -2.28 21.45
C SER A 136 4.21 -2.16 22.61
N HIS A 137 3.99 -0.95 23.13
CA HIS A 137 3.06 -0.68 24.21
C HIS A 137 1.73 -0.08 23.72
N LEU A 138 1.62 0.19 22.42
CA LEU A 138 0.41 0.70 21.77
C LEU A 138 -0.35 -0.45 21.12
N ARG A 139 -1.68 -0.41 21.21
CA ARG A 139 -2.57 -1.37 20.56
C ARG A 139 -3.05 -0.90 19.19
N VAL A 140 -2.72 0.33 18.83
CA VAL A 140 -3.05 0.98 17.56
C VAL A 140 -1.77 1.46 16.91
N ARG A 141 -1.67 1.29 15.59
CA ARG A 141 -0.56 1.86 14.82
C ARG A 141 -0.73 3.38 14.77
N VAL A 142 0.34 4.14 15.00
CA VAL A 142 0.32 5.60 14.89
C VAL A 142 1.18 6.04 13.71
N GLU A 143 0.62 6.83 12.80
CA GLU A 143 1.33 7.23 11.59
C GLU A 143 0.94 8.63 11.09
N ASN A 144 1.80 9.25 10.29
CA ASN A 144 1.45 10.45 9.55
C ASN A 144 0.52 10.12 8.36
N PRO A 145 -0.54 10.91 8.09
CA PRO A 145 -1.47 10.62 6.99
C PRO A 145 -0.80 10.53 5.62
N HIS A 146 0.22 11.35 5.35
CA HIS A 146 0.95 11.29 4.09
C HIS A 146 1.70 9.96 3.93
N MET A 147 2.45 9.58 4.97
CA MET A 147 3.20 8.31 4.98
C MET A 147 2.28 7.11 4.84
N TRP A 148 1.13 7.13 5.53
CA TRP A 148 0.13 6.08 5.42
C TRP A 148 -0.40 5.91 4.01
N ILE A 149 -0.78 7.00 3.33
CA ILE A 149 -1.28 6.94 1.95
C ILE A 149 -0.21 6.46 0.98
N GLN A 150 1.06 6.87 1.16
CA GLN A 150 2.15 6.36 0.34
C GLN A 150 2.29 4.85 0.48
N GLU A 151 2.29 4.33 1.70
CA GLU A 151 2.35 2.88 1.94
C GLU A 151 1.17 2.14 1.32
N MET A 152 -0.07 2.64 1.49
CA MET A 152 -1.26 2.03 0.88
C MET A 152 -1.16 1.97 -0.65
N ASN A 153 -0.63 3.02 -1.27
CA ASN A 153 -0.42 3.06 -2.71
C ASN A 153 0.65 2.04 -3.15
N ASP A 154 1.77 1.99 -2.45
CA ASP A 154 2.86 1.05 -2.76
C ASP A 154 2.40 -0.40 -2.61
N MET A 155 1.63 -0.72 -1.56
CA MET A 155 1.03 -2.04 -1.37
C MET A 155 0.10 -2.41 -2.53
N ASN A 156 -0.78 -1.50 -2.96
CA ASN A 156 -1.67 -1.74 -4.09
C ASN A 156 -0.90 -1.96 -5.40
N GLN A 157 0.16 -1.18 -5.65
CA GLN A 157 1.00 -1.35 -6.84
C GLN A 157 1.77 -2.67 -6.83
N ASN A 158 2.28 -3.10 -5.68
CA ASN A 158 2.98 -4.37 -5.55
C ASN A 158 2.03 -5.55 -5.77
N GLN A 159 0.81 -5.50 -5.23
CA GLN A 159 -0.21 -6.53 -5.48
C GLN A 159 -0.54 -6.65 -6.97
N LEU A 160 -0.75 -5.53 -7.67
CA LEU A 160 -1.03 -5.53 -9.10
C LEU A 160 0.14 -6.12 -9.92
N ARG A 161 1.39 -5.83 -9.54
CA ARG A 161 2.58 -6.39 -10.20
C ARG A 161 2.69 -7.89 -9.97
N GLU A 162 2.47 -8.37 -8.75
CA GLU A 162 2.50 -9.79 -8.42
C GLU A 162 1.43 -10.59 -9.18
N GLU A 163 0.23 -10.02 -9.32
CA GLU A 163 -0.85 -10.60 -10.13
C GLU A 163 -0.48 -10.69 -11.60
N GLN A 164 0.12 -9.64 -12.17
CA GLN A 164 0.59 -9.63 -13.56
C GLN A 164 1.70 -10.66 -13.80
N ASP A 165 2.68 -10.73 -12.90
CA ASP A 165 3.78 -11.67 -12.99
C ASP A 165 3.28 -13.13 -12.89
N GLU A 166 2.29 -13.40 -12.04
CA GLU A 166 1.68 -14.73 -11.95
C GLU A 166 0.90 -15.08 -13.22
N GLN A 167 0.12 -14.14 -13.77
CA GLN A 167 -0.58 -14.36 -15.03
C GLN A 167 0.38 -14.68 -16.18
N GLU A 168 1.49 -13.95 -16.28
CA GLU A 168 2.52 -14.19 -17.29
C GLU A 168 3.19 -15.56 -17.11
N ARG A 169 3.53 -15.95 -15.87
CA ARG A 169 4.06 -17.30 -15.58
C ARG A 169 3.08 -18.39 -16.00
N GLN A 170 1.79 -18.23 -15.71
CA GLN A 170 0.77 -19.21 -16.10
C GLN A 170 0.60 -19.28 -17.62
N ARG A 171 0.63 -18.13 -18.29
CA ARG A 171 0.60 -18.06 -19.76
C ARG A 171 1.78 -18.80 -20.39
N GLN A 172 3.01 -18.50 -19.96
CA GLN A 172 4.22 -19.16 -20.47
C GLN A 172 4.17 -20.67 -20.25
N LYS A 173 3.69 -21.11 -19.08
CA LYS A 173 3.50 -22.53 -18.77
C LYS A 173 2.46 -23.19 -19.69
N ALA A 174 1.35 -22.50 -19.99
CA ALA A 174 0.32 -22.99 -20.89
C ALA A 174 0.82 -23.06 -22.35
N GLU A 175 1.56 -22.05 -22.81
CA GLU A 175 2.17 -22.03 -24.14
C GLU A 175 3.17 -23.18 -24.31
N PHE A 176 4.04 -23.40 -23.31
CA PHE A 176 4.96 -24.53 -23.30
C PHE A 176 4.21 -25.87 -23.31
N ARG A 177 3.13 -26.00 -22.53
CA ARG A 177 2.30 -27.21 -22.51
C ARG A 177 1.67 -27.48 -23.88
N ALA A 178 1.13 -26.46 -24.53
CA ALA A 178 0.54 -26.56 -25.86
C ALA A 178 1.58 -26.96 -26.93
N LEU A 179 2.80 -26.41 -26.83
CA LEU A 179 3.92 -26.82 -27.70
C LEU A 179 4.24 -28.30 -27.51
N LEU A 180 4.36 -28.77 -26.27
CA LEU A 180 4.60 -30.17 -25.96
C LEU A 180 3.48 -31.07 -26.51
N ASP A 181 2.22 -30.70 -26.31
CA ASP A 181 1.09 -31.48 -26.81
C ASP A 181 1.08 -31.55 -28.34
N LYS A 182 1.43 -30.46 -29.04
CA LYS A 182 1.63 -30.45 -30.50
C LYS A 182 2.77 -31.38 -30.93
N MET A 183 3.89 -31.38 -30.21
CA MET A 183 5.01 -32.28 -30.48
C MET A 183 4.63 -33.75 -30.26
N PHE A 184 3.91 -34.07 -29.18
CA PHE A 184 3.51 -35.45 -28.85
C PHE A 184 2.33 -35.96 -29.68
N ALA A 185 1.48 -35.08 -30.22
CA ALA A 185 0.41 -35.46 -31.15
C ALA A 185 0.95 -35.87 -32.53
N PHE A 186 2.16 -35.40 -32.90
CA PHE A 186 2.79 -35.76 -34.16
C PHE A 186 3.34 -37.19 -34.13
N LYS A 187 2.53 -38.18 -34.51
CA LYS A 187 2.90 -39.62 -34.56
C LYS A 187 3.49 -40.09 -35.91
N GLY A 188 4.18 -39.21 -36.63
CA GLY A 188 4.64 -39.47 -38.01
C GLY A 188 6.11 -39.17 -38.27
N GLY A 189 7.01 -39.51 -37.34
CA GLY A 189 8.44 -39.26 -37.49
C GLY A 189 9.00 -39.87 -38.78
N LYS A 190 9.48 -39.01 -39.70
CA LYS A 190 10.25 -39.43 -40.88
C LYS A 190 11.74 -39.26 -40.56
N GLY A 191 12.35 -40.29 -39.98
CA GLY A 191 13.80 -40.32 -39.73
C GLY A 191 14.17 -41.01 -38.43
N ASN A 192 15.41 -41.49 -38.37
CA ASN A 192 16.01 -42.03 -37.16
C ASN A 192 17.18 -41.11 -36.81
N TYR A 193 16.95 -40.15 -35.91
CA TYR A 193 17.98 -39.16 -35.53
C TYR A 193 19.30 -39.83 -35.13
N THR A 194 19.25 -41.01 -34.50
CA THR A 194 20.44 -41.79 -34.10
C THR A 194 21.26 -42.22 -35.31
N GLU A 195 20.63 -42.61 -36.42
CA GLU A 195 21.34 -43.00 -37.64
C GLU A 195 21.68 -41.79 -38.52
N ASP A 196 20.75 -40.84 -38.64
CA ASP A 196 20.88 -39.71 -39.55
C ASP A 196 21.96 -38.73 -39.09
N ARG A 197 22.17 -38.58 -37.77
CA ARG A 197 23.27 -37.76 -37.24
C ARG A 197 24.65 -38.24 -37.66
N HIS A 198 24.81 -39.54 -37.93
CA HIS A 198 26.10 -40.12 -38.33
C HIS A 198 26.36 -40.00 -39.83
N LYS A 199 25.33 -39.68 -40.62
CA LYS A 199 25.46 -39.40 -42.07
C LYS A 199 25.87 -37.95 -42.33
N GLN A 200 25.74 -37.07 -41.34
CA GLN A 200 26.17 -35.68 -41.45
C GLN A 200 27.69 -35.60 -41.24
N PRO A 201 28.43 -34.87 -42.09
CA PRO A 201 29.85 -34.63 -41.88
C PRO A 201 30.03 -33.88 -40.56
N MET A 202 30.92 -34.35 -39.70
CA MET A 202 31.16 -33.74 -38.40
C MET A 202 32.14 -32.57 -38.58
N PRO A 203 31.71 -31.31 -38.39
CA PRO A 203 32.62 -30.18 -38.48
C PRO A 203 33.62 -30.21 -37.32
N ASP A 204 34.78 -29.57 -37.51
CA ASP A 204 35.74 -29.42 -36.43
C ASP A 204 35.21 -28.44 -35.35
N ILE A 205 35.83 -28.50 -34.17
CA ILE A 205 35.40 -27.74 -33.00
C ILE A 205 35.44 -26.23 -33.23
N ASP A 206 36.43 -25.72 -33.97
CA ASP A 206 36.60 -24.29 -34.18
C ASP A 206 35.50 -23.76 -35.11
N THR A 207 35.13 -24.55 -36.11
CA THR A 207 33.98 -24.25 -36.98
C THR A 207 32.67 -24.21 -36.18
N ILE A 208 32.41 -25.20 -35.32
CA ILE A 208 31.19 -25.25 -34.49
C ILE A 208 31.12 -24.04 -33.54
N VAL A 209 32.22 -23.73 -32.86
CA VAL A 209 32.29 -22.62 -31.92
C VAL A 209 32.05 -21.29 -32.63
N LYS A 210 32.65 -21.11 -33.81
CA LYS A 210 32.46 -19.90 -34.63
C LYS A 210 30.99 -19.72 -35.04
N GLU A 211 30.33 -20.77 -35.52
CA GLU A 211 28.91 -20.72 -35.90
C GLU A 211 28.01 -20.37 -34.71
N ILE A 212 28.28 -20.92 -33.52
CA ILE A 212 27.51 -20.62 -32.30
C ILE A 212 27.70 -19.16 -31.88
N ILE A 213 28.91 -18.62 -31.99
CA ILE A 213 29.20 -17.22 -31.65
C ILE A 213 28.50 -16.29 -32.65
N GLU A 214 28.63 -16.53 -33.96
CA GLU A 214 27.97 -15.75 -35.00
C GLU A 214 26.44 -15.77 -34.86
N ALA A 215 25.85 -16.94 -34.57
CA ALA A 215 24.41 -17.06 -34.31
C ALA A 215 23.96 -16.32 -33.05
N ARG A 216 24.81 -16.29 -32.00
CA ARG A 216 24.54 -15.54 -30.76
C ARG A 216 24.60 -14.04 -31.00
N GLU A 217 25.58 -13.56 -31.76
CA GLU A 217 25.72 -12.14 -32.13
C GLU A 217 24.59 -11.67 -33.05
N ALA A 218 24.20 -12.49 -34.03
CA ALA A 218 23.07 -12.19 -34.92
C ALA A 218 21.73 -12.09 -34.16
N LYS A 219 21.52 -12.96 -33.15
CA LYS A 219 20.36 -12.85 -32.25
C LYS A 219 20.38 -11.58 -31.40
N GLN A 220 21.54 -11.21 -30.85
CA GLN A 220 21.66 -9.97 -30.08
C GLN A 220 21.47 -8.71 -30.94
N ALA A 221 21.85 -8.76 -32.22
CA ALA A 221 21.63 -7.65 -33.16
C ALA A 221 20.16 -7.49 -33.56
N THR A 222 19.41 -8.60 -33.68
CA THR A 222 17.97 -8.58 -34.00
C THR A 222 17.10 -8.21 -32.81
N GLU A 223 17.48 -8.58 -31.57
CA GLU A 223 16.75 -8.20 -30.35
C GLU A 223 16.96 -6.74 -29.92
N LYS A 224 18.03 -6.07 -30.38
CA LYS A 224 18.28 -4.63 -30.11
C LYS A 224 17.59 -3.67 -31.09
N SER A 225 16.77 -4.16 -32.02
CA SER A 225 16.05 -3.35 -33.00
C SER A 225 14.54 -3.60 -32.87
N PRO A 226 13.90 -3.03 -31.83
CA PRO A 226 12.85 -2.06 -32.11
C PRO A 226 12.83 -0.94 -31.05
N ALA A 227 13.60 0.12 -31.28
CA ALA A 227 13.43 1.39 -30.58
C ALA A 227 14.02 2.51 -31.45
N GLN A 228 13.40 2.72 -32.61
CA GLN A 228 13.43 3.97 -33.37
C GLN A 228 12.62 3.77 -34.65
N GLU A 229 11.34 4.10 -34.60
CA GLU A 229 10.66 4.88 -35.63
C GLU A 229 9.26 5.29 -35.12
N GLU A 230 9.04 6.61 -35.15
CA GLU A 230 7.87 7.44 -34.76
C GLU A 230 7.75 7.92 -33.31
#